data_AF-A0A7U7HCW4-F1
#
_entry.id   AF-A0A7U7HCW4-F1
#
_cell.length_a   1.000
_cell.length_b   1.000
_cell.length_c   1.000
_cell.angle_alpha   90.00
_cell.angle_beta   90.00
_cell.angle_gamma   90.00
#
_symmetry.space_group_name_H-M   'P 1'
#
loop_
_entity.id
_entity.type
_entity.pdbx_description
1 polymer ?
#
loop_
_entity_poly.entity_id
_entity_poly.type
_entity_poly.pdbx_seq_one_letter_code
_entity_poly.pdbx_strand_id
1 'polypeptide(L)'
;MKALEELTADLRGKLPRLLISFSGGETSAYMLWWILENWKWRYEIQVVFANTGQENEETLEFVEKCSEYFDVRVIWVEAVFNMQYRKGTTHRIVDFKSASRNGEPFEQMIKKHGIPNQTTPHCNRELKLYAINSYLKSIKWKDYYTAIGIRVDEFDRMNAKREENKILYPLIKEKPMTKKMINQWWNQQPFRLKLKGYQGNCKTCWKKSDAKLFTLAKENEGQYDFFRNMELKYENYVPASRLDKIKKRGEVPNLPCRFFRKNRSVQEMINEAKTFNKRVVDDAMEFPELNLFDLLEEESCDIYSECGIDN
;
A
#
# COMPACT_ATOMS: atom_id res chain seq x y z
N MET A 1 -24.55 -41.08 9.37
CA MET A 1 -23.34 -40.30 9.03
C MET A 1 -23.44 -39.68 7.64
N LYS A 2 -23.68 -40.43 6.55
CA LYS A 2 -23.92 -39.85 5.21
C LYS A 2 -25.02 -38.77 5.14
N ALA A 3 -26.16 -39.01 5.78
CA ALA A 3 -27.25 -38.03 5.83
C ALA A 3 -26.92 -36.75 6.64
N LEU A 4 -25.92 -36.78 7.54
CA LEU A 4 -25.48 -35.60 8.29
C LEU A 4 -24.42 -34.81 7.50
N GLU A 5 -23.60 -35.51 6.70
CA GLU A 5 -22.68 -34.90 5.71
C GLU A 5 -23.44 -34.27 4.53
N GLU A 6 -24.51 -34.91 4.05
CA GLU A 6 -25.35 -34.38 2.97
C GLU A 6 -26.19 -33.19 3.46
N LEU A 7 -26.71 -33.21 4.69
CA LEU A 7 -27.43 -32.07 5.28
C LEU A 7 -26.49 -30.87 5.60
N THR A 8 -25.21 -31.12 5.89
CA THR A 8 -24.21 -30.05 6.10
C THR A 8 -23.62 -29.52 4.80
N ALA A 9 -23.68 -30.28 3.71
CA ALA A 9 -23.32 -29.81 2.37
C ALA A 9 -24.41 -28.90 1.77
N ASP A 10 -25.68 -29.17 2.04
CA ASP A 10 -26.83 -28.45 1.47
C ASP A 10 -27.17 -27.13 2.21
N LEU A 11 -26.85 -27.03 3.51
CA LEU A 11 -26.99 -25.79 4.31
C LEU A 11 -25.81 -24.81 4.17
N ARG A 12 -24.71 -25.22 3.52
CA ARG A 12 -23.60 -24.32 3.18
C ARG A 12 -23.88 -23.68 1.83
N GLY A 13 -24.69 -22.63 1.82
CA GLY A 13 -24.52 -21.59 0.80
C GLY A 13 -23.02 -21.27 0.68
N LYS A 14 -22.52 -20.99 -0.53
CA LYS A 14 -21.09 -20.66 -0.73
C LYS A 14 -20.67 -19.63 0.32
N LEU A 15 -19.60 -19.92 1.07
CA LEU A 15 -19.09 -19.00 2.07
C LEU A 15 -18.93 -17.62 1.44
N PRO A 16 -19.30 -16.54 2.16
CA PRO A 16 -19.00 -15.20 1.68
C PRO A 16 -17.50 -15.08 1.42
N ARG A 17 -17.14 -14.22 0.47
CA ARG A 17 -15.76 -14.05 0.04
C ARG A 17 -15.10 -12.89 0.77
N LEU A 18 -13.85 -13.08 1.16
CA LEU A 18 -13.03 -12.07 1.81
C LEU A 18 -11.68 -11.94 1.10
N LEU A 19 -11.43 -10.74 0.59
CA LEU A 19 -10.10 -10.32 0.18
C LEU A 19 -9.39 -9.71 1.39
N ILE A 20 -8.20 -10.22 1.71
CA ILE A 20 -7.27 -9.56 2.61
C ILE A 20 -6.28 -8.78 1.74
N SER A 21 -6.37 -7.45 1.79
CA SER A 21 -5.41 -6.56 1.13
C SER A 21 -4.16 -6.47 2.00
N PHE A 22 -3.20 -7.37 1.77
CA PHE A 22 -1.98 -7.44 2.56
C PHE A 22 -0.96 -6.41 2.05
N SER A 23 -0.61 -5.41 2.86
CA SER A 23 0.29 -4.33 2.45
C SER A 23 1.77 -4.61 2.71
N GLY A 24 2.08 -5.72 3.41
CA GLY A 24 3.44 -6.10 3.82
C GLY A 24 3.96 -5.38 5.06
N GLY A 25 3.10 -4.62 5.76
CA GLY A 25 3.43 -4.01 7.04
C GLY A 25 2.97 -4.84 8.24
N GLU A 26 3.56 -4.60 9.42
CA GLU A 26 3.28 -5.33 10.67
C GLU A 26 1.80 -5.34 11.07
N THR A 27 1.10 -4.22 10.91
CA THR A 27 -0.33 -4.13 11.19
C THR A 27 -1.15 -5.04 10.28
N SER A 28 -0.88 -5.01 8.96
CA SER A 28 -1.58 -5.83 7.99
C SER A 28 -1.28 -7.32 8.15
N ALA A 29 -0.06 -7.68 8.57
CA ALA A 29 0.34 -9.05 8.85
C ALA A 29 -0.30 -9.57 10.15
N TYR A 30 -0.39 -8.75 11.20
CA TYR A 30 -1.16 -9.12 12.39
C TYR A 30 -2.63 -9.34 12.07
N MET A 31 -3.24 -8.44 11.28
CA MET A 31 -4.63 -8.62 10.84
C MET A 31 -4.80 -9.92 10.06
N LEU A 32 -3.88 -10.25 9.15
CA LEU A 32 -3.89 -11.50 8.41
C LEU A 32 -3.90 -12.70 9.37
N TRP A 33 -2.93 -12.77 10.29
CA TRP A 33 -2.88 -13.83 11.32
C TRP A 33 -4.20 -13.92 12.08
N TRP A 34 -4.70 -12.80 12.61
CA TRP A 34 -5.91 -12.79 13.41
C TRP A 34 -7.14 -13.26 12.62
N ILE A 35 -7.29 -12.84 11.35
CA ILE A 35 -8.38 -13.30 10.47
C ILE A 35 -8.27 -14.81 10.20
N LEU A 36 -7.07 -15.34 10.00
CA LEU A 36 -6.88 -16.78 9.77
C LEU A 36 -7.28 -17.60 11.00
N GLU A 37 -6.90 -17.15 12.20
CA GLU A 37 -7.24 -17.83 13.44
C GLU A 37 -8.74 -17.77 13.77
N ASN A 38 -9.41 -16.67 13.43
CA ASN A 38 -10.77 -16.41 13.92
C ASN A 38 -11.85 -16.55 12.86
N TRP A 39 -11.55 -16.29 11.58
CA TRP A 39 -12.55 -16.14 10.51
C TRP A 39 -12.35 -17.09 9.32
N LYS A 40 -11.32 -17.95 9.31
CA LYS A 40 -11.07 -18.90 8.21
C LYS A 40 -12.23 -19.86 7.94
N TRP A 41 -13.06 -20.15 8.94
CA TRP A 41 -14.28 -20.97 8.79
C TRP A 41 -15.50 -20.18 8.28
N ARG A 42 -15.45 -18.85 8.32
CA ARG A 42 -16.55 -17.95 7.92
C ARG A 42 -16.47 -17.52 6.46
N TYR A 43 -15.27 -17.46 5.88
CA TYR A 43 -15.05 -16.88 4.55
C TYR A 43 -14.24 -17.79 3.62
N GLU A 44 -14.52 -17.68 2.32
CA GLU A 44 -13.57 -18.03 1.28
C GLU A 44 -12.53 -16.89 1.19
N ILE A 45 -11.26 -17.14 1.52
CA ILE A 45 -10.25 -16.08 1.69
C ILE A 45 -9.27 -16.04 0.51
N GLN A 46 -8.99 -14.83 0.01
CA GLN A 46 -7.83 -14.53 -0.84
C GLN A 46 -6.93 -13.52 -0.14
N VAL A 47 -5.65 -13.81 -0.05
CA VAL A 47 -4.64 -12.88 0.48
C VAL A 47 -3.83 -12.37 -0.69
N VAL A 48 -3.84 -11.05 -0.92
CA VAL A 48 -3.16 -10.46 -2.08
C VAL A 48 -2.22 -9.36 -1.63
N PHE A 49 -0.98 -9.43 -2.09
CA PHE A 49 0.05 -8.39 -1.96
C PHE A 49 0.32 -7.78 -3.33
N ALA A 50 0.29 -6.46 -3.44
CA ALA A 50 0.55 -5.76 -4.69
C ALA A 50 1.93 -5.12 -4.69
N ASN A 51 2.88 -5.73 -5.39
CA ASN A 51 4.23 -5.20 -5.52
C ASN A 51 4.25 -4.03 -6.52
N THR A 52 4.81 -2.91 -6.08
CA THR A 52 4.96 -1.70 -6.90
C THR A 52 6.29 -1.65 -7.66
N GLY A 53 7.23 -2.52 -7.31
CA GLY A 53 8.62 -2.45 -7.74
C GLY A 53 9.45 -1.42 -6.98
N GLN A 54 8.88 -0.71 -6.00
CA GLN A 54 9.52 0.30 -5.18
C GLN A 54 9.38 0.01 -3.68
N GLU A 55 9.07 -1.23 -3.32
CA GLU A 55 9.09 -1.67 -1.93
C GLU A 55 10.54 -1.88 -1.46
N ASN A 56 10.76 -1.77 -0.15
CA ASN A 56 11.99 -2.21 0.51
C ASN A 56 12.11 -3.74 0.44
N GLU A 57 13.33 -4.27 0.33
CA GLU A 57 13.54 -5.73 0.23
C GLU A 57 13.08 -6.43 1.51
N GLU A 58 13.25 -5.79 2.65
CA GLU A 58 12.79 -6.26 3.96
C GLU A 58 11.27 -6.44 4.02
N THR A 59 10.50 -5.61 3.31
CA THR A 59 9.05 -5.80 3.14
C THR A 59 8.77 -7.07 2.33
N LEU A 60 9.49 -7.28 1.24
CA LEU A 60 9.29 -8.46 0.38
C LEU A 60 9.63 -9.75 1.14
N GLU A 61 10.75 -9.78 1.84
CA GLU A 61 11.14 -10.90 2.69
C GLU A 61 10.11 -11.17 3.80
N PHE A 62 9.56 -10.10 4.39
CA PHE A 62 8.59 -10.22 5.47
C PHE A 62 7.26 -10.78 4.98
N VAL A 63 6.81 -10.38 3.78
CA VAL A 63 5.61 -10.96 3.15
C VAL A 63 5.78 -12.46 2.93
N GLU A 64 6.94 -12.89 2.41
CA GLU A 64 7.25 -14.30 2.19
C GLU A 64 7.25 -15.09 3.52
N LYS A 65 7.97 -14.58 4.53
CA LYS A 65 8.00 -15.19 5.87
C LYS A 65 6.61 -15.27 6.51
N CYS A 66 5.76 -14.27 6.34
CA CYS A 66 4.37 -14.34 6.79
C CYS A 66 3.57 -15.42 6.05
N SER A 67 3.78 -15.57 4.74
CA SER A 67 3.14 -16.61 3.94
C SER A 67 3.51 -18.01 4.46
N GLU A 68 4.80 -18.25 4.70
CA GLU A 68 5.34 -19.51 5.20
C GLU A 68 4.88 -19.79 6.64
N TYR A 69 5.02 -18.82 7.54
CA TYR A 69 4.78 -19.01 8.96
C TYR A 69 3.30 -19.13 9.32
N PHE A 70 2.41 -18.40 8.62
CA PHE A 70 0.97 -18.50 8.84
C PHE A 70 0.31 -19.61 8.01
N ASP A 71 1.10 -20.41 7.27
CA ASP A 71 0.63 -21.48 6.38
C ASP A 71 -0.52 -21.00 5.48
N VAL A 72 -0.28 -19.88 4.80
CA VAL A 72 -1.25 -19.24 3.91
C VAL A 72 -0.58 -18.83 2.62
N ARG A 73 -1.26 -19.05 1.50
CA ARG A 73 -0.77 -18.56 0.20
C ARG A 73 -1.04 -17.06 0.08
N VAL A 74 0.03 -16.26 0.04
CA VAL A 74 -0.05 -14.87 -0.41
C VAL A 74 0.10 -14.82 -1.93
N ILE A 75 -0.87 -14.21 -2.62
CA ILE A 75 -0.81 -13.98 -4.05
C ILE A 75 -0.13 -12.64 -4.32
N TRP A 76 1.01 -12.68 -4.99
CA TRP A 76 1.71 -11.46 -5.38
C TRP A 76 1.28 -11.04 -6.76
N VAL A 77 0.87 -9.78 -6.89
CA VAL A 77 0.46 -9.19 -8.17
C VAL A 77 1.29 -7.97 -8.49
N GLU A 78 1.57 -7.79 -9.77
CA GLU A 78 2.15 -6.56 -10.30
C GLU A 78 1.28 -6.00 -11.40
N ALA A 79 1.15 -4.68 -11.43
CA ALA A 79 0.41 -3.98 -12.47
C ALA A 79 1.10 -4.14 -13.84
N VAL A 80 0.30 -4.51 -14.83
CA VAL A 80 0.72 -4.57 -16.24
C VAL A 80 -0.05 -3.51 -17.00
N PHE A 81 0.69 -2.57 -17.59
CA PHE A 81 0.11 -1.43 -18.29
C PHE A 81 0.03 -1.69 -19.78
N ASN A 82 -1.18 -1.62 -20.32
CA ASN A 82 -1.37 -1.52 -21.75
C ASN A 82 -1.32 -0.05 -22.18
N MET A 83 -0.41 0.29 -23.10
CA MET A 83 -0.24 1.66 -23.61
C MET A 83 -1.27 2.07 -24.66
N GLN A 84 -2.06 1.13 -25.17
CA GLN A 84 -3.14 1.44 -26.11
C GLN A 84 -4.27 2.18 -25.41
N TYR A 85 -4.86 3.14 -26.13
CA TYR A 85 -5.98 3.93 -25.64
C TYR A 85 -7.15 3.05 -25.21
N ARG A 86 -7.81 3.41 -24.09
CA ARG A 86 -8.95 2.71 -23.45
C ARG A 86 -8.69 1.29 -22.94
N LYS A 87 -7.46 0.78 -23.00
CA LYS A 87 -7.13 -0.48 -22.33
C LYS A 87 -6.72 -0.23 -20.88
N GLY A 88 -7.43 -0.86 -19.94
CA GLY A 88 -7.18 -0.73 -18.50
C GLY A 88 -5.89 -1.40 -18.05
N THR A 89 -5.53 -1.16 -16.80
CA THR A 89 -4.42 -1.84 -16.12
C THR A 89 -4.82 -3.28 -15.81
N THR A 90 -3.93 -4.23 -16.12
CA THR A 90 -4.09 -5.65 -15.78
C THR A 90 -3.06 -6.06 -14.73
N HIS A 91 -2.91 -7.37 -14.51
CA HIS A 91 -1.95 -7.90 -13.56
C HIS A 91 -1.08 -8.98 -14.20
N ARG A 92 0.07 -9.25 -13.58
CA ARG A 92 0.78 -10.52 -13.67
C ARG A 92 0.95 -11.07 -12.25
N ILE A 93 0.90 -12.39 -12.12
CA ILE A 93 1.24 -13.06 -10.87
C ILE A 93 2.76 -13.23 -10.82
N VAL A 94 3.35 -12.90 -9.68
CA VAL A 94 4.78 -13.07 -9.41
C VAL A 94 4.95 -13.83 -8.09
N ASP A 95 6.18 -14.07 -7.69
CA ASP A 95 6.55 -14.59 -6.37
C ASP A 95 7.71 -13.76 -5.79
N PHE A 96 8.18 -14.15 -4.60
CA PHE A 96 9.33 -13.50 -3.98
C PHE A 96 10.54 -13.44 -4.92
N LYS A 97 10.84 -14.45 -5.73
CA LYS A 97 12.02 -14.44 -6.62
C LYS A 97 11.80 -13.59 -7.87
N SER A 98 10.60 -13.58 -8.43
CA SER A 98 10.29 -12.93 -9.70
C SER A 98 9.74 -11.51 -9.59
N ALA A 99 9.39 -11.06 -8.38
CA ALA A 99 8.92 -9.69 -8.15
C ALA A 99 9.96 -8.63 -8.62
N SER A 100 9.46 -7.51 -9.09
CA SER A 100 10.24 -6.37 -9.57
C SER A 100 10.88 -5.63 -8.39
N ARG A 101 12.13 -5.20 -8.54
CA ARG A 101 12.91 -4.47 -7.50
C ARG A 101 13.35 -3.07 -7.94
N ASN A 102 13.33 -2.81 -9.25
CA ASN A 102 13.93 -1.64 -9.86
C ASN A 102 12.87 -0.65 -10.38
N GLY A 103 11.63 -0.77 -9.90
CA GLY A 103 10.53 0.12 -10.25
C GLY A 103 9.93 -0.13 -11.63
N GLU A 104 10.10 -1.32 -12.20
CA GLU A 104 9.61 -1.66 -13.53
C GLU A 104 8.09 -1.42 -13.68
N PRO A 105 7.19 -1.87 -12.77
CA PRO A 105 5.77 -1.53 -12.84
C PRO A 105 5.52 -0.03 -12.65
N PHE A 106 6.30 0.62 -11.80
CA PHE A 106 6.17 2.04 -11.47
C PHE A 106 6.52 2.93 -12.66
N GLU A 107 7.61 2.66 -13.40
CA GLU A 107 7.96 3.42 -14.60
C GLU A 107 6.90 3.23 -15.70
N GLN A 108 6.35 2.02 -15.86
CA GLN A 108 5.26 1.79 -16.82
C GLN A 108 4.00 2.59 -16.46
N MET A 109 3.69 2.71 -15.18
CA MET A 109 2.63 3.58 -14.69
C MET A 109 2.90 5.05 -15.04
N ILE A 110 4.14 5.54 -14.83
CA ILE A 110 4.54 6.91 -15.20
C ILE A 110 4.40 7.15 -16.70
N LYS A 111 4.85 6.21 -17.55
CA LYS A 111 4.67 6.33 -19.00
C LYS A 111 3.22 6.52 -19.41
N LYS A 112 2.28 5.85 -18.72
CA LYS A 112 0.86 5.93 -19.06
C LYS A 112 0.14 7.11 -18.42
N HIS A 113 0.50 7.49 -17.19
CA HIS A 113 -0.28 8.41 -16.35
C HIS A 113 0.48 9.68 -15.94
N GLY A 114 1.77 9.76 -16.23
CA GLY A 114 2.68 10.83 -15.81
C GLY A 114 3.25 10.58 -14.41
N ILE A 115 4.11 11.47 -13.93
CA ILE A 115 4.65 11.39 -12.56
C ILE A 115 3.51 11.54 -11.53
N PRO A 116 3.35 10.59 -10.58
CA PRO A 116 2.37 10.72 -9.50
C PRO A 116 2.83 11.73 -8.45
N ASN A 117 1.87 12.45 -7.88
CA ASN A 117 2.09 13.41 -6.79
C ASN A 117 0.81 13.58 -5.96
N GLN A 118 0.83 14.49 -4.98
CA GLN A 118 -0.30 14.73 -4.08
C GLN A 118 -1.62 15.04 -4.82
N THR A 119 -1.58 15.82 -5.90
CA THR A 119 -2.76 16.16 -6.70
C THR A 119 -3.24 15.00 -7.57
N THR A 120 -2.34 14.08 -7.92
CA THR A 120 -2.63 12.93 -8.78
C THR A 120 -2.02 11.65 -8.21
N PRO A 121 -2.55 11.12 -7.09
CA PRO A 121 -1.95 10.01 -6.33
C PRO A 121 -2.27 8.65 -6.96
N HIS A 122 -2.02 8.52 -8.26
CA HIS A 122 -2.47 7.38 -9.06
C HIS A 122 -1.63 6.12 -8.84
N CYS A 123 -0.48 6.19 -8.14
CA CYS A 123 0.31 5.00 -7.80
C CYS A 123 -0.51 3.96 -7.03
N ASN A 124 -1.28 4.37 -6.03
CA ASN A 124 -2.14 3.47 -5.24
C ASN A 124 -3.23 2.82 -6.10
N ARG A 125 -3.94 3.63 -6.90
CA ARG A 125 -5.03 3.14 -7.77
C ARG A 125 -4.52 2.19 -8.85
N GLU A 126 -3.46 2.58 -9.55
CA GLU A 126 -2.96 1.87 -10.73
C GLU A 126 -2.10 0.67 -10.35
N LEU A 127 -1.13 0.85 -9.43
CA LEU A 127 -0.19 -0.21 -9.08
C LEU A 127 -0.78 -1.25 -8.12
N LYS A 128 -1.76 -0.85 -7.28
CA LYS A 128 -2.36 -1.74 -6.30
C LYS A 128 -3.80 -2.11 -6.63
N LEU A 129 -4.73 -1.16 -6.54
CA LEU A 129 -6.17 -1.45 -6.65
C LEU A 129 -6.53 -2.14 -7.96
N TYR A 130 -6.09 -1.61 -9.10
CA TYR A 130 -6.41 -2.19 -10.41
C TYR A 130 -5.69 -3.51 -10.69
N ALA A 131 -4.46 -3.69 -10.20
CA ALA A 131 -3.78 -4.97 -10.29
C ALA A 131 -4.54 -6.06 -9.50
N ILE A 132 -4.90 -5.77 -8.25
CA ILE A 132 -5.68 -6.69 -7.40
C ILE A 132 -7.04 -7.01 -8.03
N ASN A 133 -7.79 -5.98 -8.45
CA ASN A 133 -9.10 -6.18 -9.08
C ASN A 133 -8.99 -6.98 -10.39
N SER A 134 -7.94 -6.76 -11.18
CA SER A 134 -7.68 -7.54 -12.39
C SER A 134 -7.44 -9.01 -12.06
N TYR A 135 -6.67 -9.31 -11.00
CA TYR A 135 -6.45 -10.67 -10.52
C TYR A 135 -7.75 -11.34 -10.11
N LEU A 136 -8.51 -10.71 -9.22
CA LEU A 136 -9.78 -11.27 -8.74
C LEU A 136 -10.77 -11.52 -9.88
N LYS A 137 -10.83 -10.61 -10.86
CA LYS A 137 -11.65 -10.81 -12.06
C LYS A 137 -11.22 -12.04 -12.87
N SER A 138 -9.91 -12.31 -12.99
CA SER A 138 -9.38 -13.44 -13.76
C SER A 138 -9.80 -14.79 -13.19
N ILE A 139 -9.90 -14.89 -11.87
CA ILE A 139 -10.38 -16.09 -11.16
C ILE A 139 -11.89 -16.08 -10.92
N LYS A 140 -12.63 -15.19 -11.60
CA LYS A 140 -14.09 -15.00 -11.47
C LYS A 140 -14.55 -14.71 -10.02
N TRP A 141 -13.67 -14.10 -9.24
CA TRP A 141 -13.94 -13.67 -7.87
C TRP A 141 -14.66 -12.33 -7.90
N LYS A 142 -15.97 -12.40 -7.77
CA LYS A 142 -16.89 -11.27 -7.70
C LYS A 142 -17.59 -11.30 -6.35
N ASP A 143 -18.10 -10.14 -5.96
CA ASP A 143 -18.87 -9.93 -4.74
C ASP A 143 -18.15 -10.43 -3.48
N TYR A 144 -17.26 -9.58 -2.95
CA TYR A 144 -16.40 -9.91 -1.82
C TYR A 144 -16.29 -8.73 -0.87
N TYR A 145 -16.03 -9.04 0.39
CA TYR A 145 -15.58 -8.07 1.37
C TYR A 145 -14.08 -7.84 1.23
N THR A 146 -13.60 -6.66 1.61
CA THR A 146 -12.16 -6.35 1.67
C THR A 146 -11.75 -5.99 3.09
N ALA A 147 -10.87 -6.78 3.70
CA ALA A 147 -10.26 -6.46 4.99
C ALA A 147 -9.03 -5.57 4.81
N ILE A 148 -8.92 -4.53 5.63
CA ILE A 148 -7.83 -3.55 5.63
C ILE A 148 -7.30 -3.36 7.04
N GLY A 149 -5.98 -3.36 7.18
CA GLY A 149 -5.27 -3.23 8.45
C GLY A 149 -5.17 -1.79 8.93
N ILE A 150 -6.30 -1.11 9.14
CA ILE A 150 -6.34 0.18 9.85
C ILE A 150 -6.65 -0.09 11.32
N ARG A 151 -5.88 0.54 12.20
CA ARG A 151 -5.96 0.38 13.65
C ARG A 151 -6.99 1.32 14.29
N VAL A 152 -7.31 1.06 15.57
CA VAL A 152 -8.23 1.91 16.33
C VAL A 152 -7.67 3.31 16.59
N ASP A 153 -6.34 3.46 16.66
CA ASP A 153 -5.63 4.74 16.77
C ASP A 153 -5.42 5.45 15.41
N GLU A 154 -5.99 4.90 14.34
CA GLU A 154 -6.01 5.47 12.97
C GLU A 154 -7.45 5.52 12.41
N PHE A 155 -8.47 5.56 13.28
CA PHE A 155 -9.87 5.41 12.89
C PHE A 155 -10.36 6.51 11.93
N ASP A 156 -9.73 7.68 11.95
CA ASP A 156 -9.97 8.81 11.05
C ASP A 156 -9.69 8.47 9.58
N ARG A 157 -8.86 7.46 9.33
CA ARG A 157 -8.54 6.97 7.98
C ARG A 157 -9.59 6.01 7.41
N MET A 158 -10.63 5.69 8.16
CA MET A 158 -11.72 4.84 7.69
C MET A 158 -12.45 5.50 6.50
N ASN A 159 -12.82 4.68 5.53
CA ASN A 159 -13.64 5.11 4.42
C ASN A 159 -15.08 5.37 4.90
N ALA A 160 -15.62 6.56 4.64
CA ALA A 160 -16.98 6.93 5.03
C ALA A 160 -18.03 6.01 4.38
N LYS A 161 -17.73 5.49 3.18
CA LYS A 161 -18.59 4.58 2.40
C LYS A 161 -18.20 3.11 2.56
N ARG A 162 -17.58 2.73 3.68
CA ARG A 162 -17.11 1.35 3.91
C ARG A 162 -18.20 0.28 3.75
N GLU A 163 -19.43 0.56 4.16
CA GLU A 163 -20.53 -0.42 4.07
C GLU A 163 -20.93 -0.66 2.61
N GLU A 164 -21.05 0.42 1.82
CA GLU A 164 -21.30 0.37 0.37
C GLU A 164 -20.17 -0.35 -0.37
N ASN A 165 -18.93 -0.07 0.02
CA ASN A 165 -17.72 -0.64 -0.58
C ASN A 165 -17.35 -2.02 -0.03
N LYS A 166 -18.15 -2.59 0.90
CA LYS A 166 -17.89 -3.87 1.58
C LYS A 166 -16.50 -3.95 2.23
N ILE A 167 -16.06 -2.86 2.85
CA ILE A 167 -14.77 -2.78 3.53
C ILE A 167 -14.94 -3.14 5.00
N LEU A 168 -14.09 -4.03 5.49
CA LEU A 168 -14.00 -4.44 6.89
C LEU A 168 -12.72 -3.86 7.52
N TYR A 169 -12.83 -3.37 8.75
CA TYR A 169 -11.72 -2.89 9.57
C TYR A 169 -11.59 -3.71 10.86
N PRO A 170 -11.07 -4.95 10.77
CA PRO A 170 -11.03 -5.88 11.91
C PRO A 170 -10.34 -5.32 13.14
N LEU A 171 -9.30 -4.50 12.92
CA LEU A 171 -8.48 -3.95 14.00
C LEU A 171 -9.06 -2.70 14.68
N ILE A 172 -10.26 -2.27 14.25
CA ILE A 172 -11.03 -1.20 14.88
C ILE A 172 -12.19 -1.79 15.67
N LYS A 173 -12.92 -2.74 15.08
CA LYS A 173 -14.20 -3.20 15.61
C LYS A 173 -14.10 -4.55 16.32
N GLU A 174 -13.58 -5.58 15.67
CA GLU A 174 -13.62 -6.95 16.21
C GLU A 174 -12.41 -7.30 17.08
N LYS A 175 -11.24 -6.75 16.77
CA LYS A 175 -10.03 -6.85 17.59
C LYS A 175 -9.34 -5.49 17.65
N PRO A 176 -9.82 -4.54 18.47
CA PRO A 176 -9.19 -3.23 18.60
C PRO A 176 -7.69 -3.36 18.92
N MET A 177 -6.84 -2.80 18.05
CA MET A 177 -5.38 -2.79 18.22
C MET A 177 -4.84 -1.38 18.01
N THR A 178 -3.86 -0.98 18.82
CA THR A 178 -3.06 0.24 18.62
C THR A 178 -1.66 -0.11 18.10
N LYS A 179 -0.89 0.89 17.65
CA LYS A 179 0.51 0.68 17.22
C LYS A 179 1.34 -0.03 18.29
N LYS A 180 1.21 0.41 19.55
CA LYS A 180 1.91 -0.18 20.70
C LYS A 180 1.58 -1.67 20.87
N MET A 181 0.31 -2.04 20.76
CA MET A 181 -0.13 -3.43 20.88
C MET A 181 0.38 -4.30 19.73
N ILE A 182 0.40 -3.77 18.50
CA ILE A 182 0.96 -4.45 17.32
C ILE A 182 2.44 -4.77 17.54
N ASN A 183 3.23 -3.77 17.93
CA ASN A 183 4.66 -3.96 18.17
C ASN A 183 4.93 -4.94 19.34
N GLN A 184 4.15 -4.86 20.42
CA GLN A 184 4.27 -5.80 21.56
C GLN A 184 4.05 -7.24 21.12
N TRP A 185 3.08 -7.48 20.23
CA TRP A 185 2.84 -8.80 19.67
C TRP A 185 3.99 -9.24 18.76
N TRP A 186 4.49 -8.35 17.88
CA TRP A 186 5.60 -8.65 16.98
C TRP A 186 6.93 -8.90 17.70
N ASN A 187 7.15 -8.28 18.86
CA ASN A 187 8.32 -8.55 19.71
C ASN A 187 8.36 -9.97 20.28
N GLN A 188 7.24 -10.69 20.28
CA GLN A 188 7.13 -12.06 20.78
C GLN A 188 7.19 -13.10 19.65
N GLN A 189 7.23 -12.66 18.39
CA GLN A 189 7.25 -13.56 17.24
C GLN A 189 8.66 -14.03 16.89
N PRO A 190 8.82 -15.21 16.25
CA PRO A 190 10.13 -15.74 15.88
C PRO A 190 10.84 -14.94 14.77
N PHE A 191 10.12 -14.04 14.09
CA PHE A 191 10.67 -13.08 13.13
C PHE A 191 9.86 -11.79 13.18
N ARG A 192 10.44 -10.71 12.62
CA ARG A 192 9.82 -9.38 12.57
C ARG A 192 10.23 -8.64 11.30
N LEU A 193 9.43 -7.65 10.89
CA LEU A 193 9.78 -6.76 9.79
C LEU A 193 11.04 -5.95 10.15
N LYS A 194 12.07 -6.04 9.33
CA LYS A 194 13.38 -5.42 9.59
C LYS A 194 13.46 -3.99 9.04
N LEU A 195 12.42 -3.20 9.31
CA LEU A 195 12.38 -1.78 8.95
C LEU A 195 12.15 -0.94 10.18
N LYS A 196 12.80 0.22 10.21
CA LYS A 196 12.48 1.27 11.16
C LYS A 196 11.10 1.83 10.85
N GLY A 197 10.41 2.30 11.87
CA GLY A 197 9.07 2.86 11.80
C GLY A 197 8.86 3.89 10.69
N TYR A 198 9.82 4.80 10.55
CA TYR A 198 9.77 5.86 9.54
C TYR A 198 10.15 5.44 8.12
N GLN A 199 10.74 4.25 7.93
CA GLN A 199 11.15 3.77 6.61
C GLN A 199 9.95 3.32 5.77
N GLY A 200 8.91 2.74 6.37
CA GLY A 200 7.72 2.24 5.66
C GLY A 200 8.02 1.25 4.52
N ASN A 201 6.98 0.75 3.87
CA ASN A 201 7.13 -0.31 2.87
C ASN A 201 7.72 0.20 1.54
N CYS A 202 7.13 1.26 0.99
CA CYS A 202 7.60 1.89 -0.23
C CYS A 202 8.80 2.81 0.08
N LYS A 203 9.96 2.59 -0.54
CA LYS A 203 11.25 3.27 -0.30
C LYS A 203 11.08 4.78 -0.09
N THR A 204 10.49 5.46 -1.06
CA THR A 204 10.50 6.95 -1.14
C THR A 204 9.11 7.53 -1.35
N CYS A 205 8.12 7.00 -0.62
CA CYS A 205 6.74 7.47 -0.72
C CYS A 205 6.57 8.94 -0.28
N TRP A 206 6.01 9.78 -1.15
CA TRP A 206 5.76 11.20 -0.87
C TRP A 206 4.78 11.47 0.28
N LYS A 207 3.99 10.47 0.69
CA LYS A 207 3.06 10.57 1.84
C LYS A 207 3.79 10.66 3.19
N LYS A 208 5.02 10.16 3.28
CA LYS A 208 5.85 10.30 4.49
C LYS A 208 6.11 11.76 4.81
N SER A 209 6.06 12.14 6.08
CA SER A 209 6.37 13.51 6.49
C SER A 209 7.76 13.93 6.05
N ASP A 210 7.96 15.23 5.86
CA ASP A 210 9.24 15.78 5.41
C ASP A 210 10.39 15.35 6.33
N ALA A 211 10.15 15.31 7.66
CA ALA A 211 11.11 14.81 8.64
C ALA A 211 11.56 13.37 8.34
N LYS A 212 10.60 12.46 8.07
CA LYS A 212 10.90 11.07 7.70
C LYS A 212 11.68 11.02 6.38
N LEU A 213 11.26 11.75 5.35
CA LEU A 213 11.94 11.80 4.05
C LEU A 213 13.37 12.33 4.14
N PHE A 214 13.59 13.41 4.90
CA PHE A 214 14.93 13.97 5.12
C PHE A 214 15.84 13.00 5.88
N THR A 215 15.33 12.32 6.90
CA THR A 215 16.08 11.25 7.58
C THR A 215 16.49 10.15 6.60
N LEU A 216 15.56 9.69 5.74
CA LEU A 216 15.88 8.67 4.73
C LEU A 216 16.95 9.15 3.74
N ALA A 217 16.88 10.41 3.31
CA ALA A 217 17.90 10.98 2.44
C ALA A 217 19.28 10.99 3.12
N LYS A 218 19.35 11.32 4.41
CA LYS A 218 20.61 11.29 5.17
C LYS A 218 21.16 9.89 5.38
N GLU A 219 20.30 8.91 5.63
CA GLU A 219 20.71 7.53 5.85
C GLU A 219 21.17 6.85 4.56
N ASN A 220 20.44 7.06 3.47
CA ASN A 220 20.74 6.47 2.18
C ASN A 220 20.09 7.28 1.05
N GLU A 221 20.84 8.22 0.48
CA GLU A 221 20.40 9.01 -0.69
C GLU A 221 20.02 8.12 -1.88
N GLY A 222 20.62 6.93 -2.01
CA GLY A 222 20.36 5.99 -3.09
C GLY A 222 18.91 5.47 -3.15
N GLN A 223 18.16 5.57 -2.05
CA GLN A 223 16.71 5.27 -2.07
C GLN A 223 15.94 6.21 -3.02
N TYR A 224 16.46 7.40 -3.29
CA TYR A 224 15.85 8.36 -4.19
C TYR A 224 16.22 8.15 -5.66
N ASP A 225 17.17 7.26 -5.99
CA ASP A 225 17.73 7.14 -7.33
C ASP A 225 16.67 6.83 -8.39
N PHE A 226 15.73 5.93 -8.08
CA PHE A 226 14.61 5.65 -9.00
C PHE A 226 13.80 6.90 -9.27
N PHE A 227 13.41 7.65 -8.23
CA PHE A 227 12.61 8.87 -8.37
C PHE A 227 13.40 9.94 -9.13
N ARG A 228 14.71 10.09 -8.86
CA ARG A 228 15.59 11.02 -9.57
C ARG A 228 15.62 10.70 -11.06
N ASN A 229 15.79 9.43 -11.39
CA ASN A 229 15.82 8.95 -12.78
C ASN A 229 14.47 9.15 -13.48
N MET A 230 13.36 8.97 -12.76
CA MET A 230 12.03 9.22 -13.31
C MET A 230 11.76 10.70 -13.54
N GLU A 231 12.20 11.58 -12.63
CA GLU A 231 12.13 13.04 -12.85
C GLU A 231 12.95 13.42 -14.09
N LEU A 232 14.21 13.00 -14.19
CA LEU A 232 15.05 13.31 -15.36
C LEU A 232 14.44 12.85 -16.69
N LYS A 233 13.75 11.69 -16.70
CA LYS A 233 13.12 11.15 -17.91
C LYS A 233 11.77 11.79 -18.23
N TYR A 234 10.97 12.14 -17.22
CA TYR A 234 9.53 12.41 -17.39
C TYR A 234 9.04 13.71 -16.76
N GLU A 235 9.92 14.57 -16.23
CA GLU A 235 9.52 15.85 -15.61
C GLU A 235 8.77 16.78 -16.58
N ASN A 236 9.08 16.72 -17.88
CA ASN A 236 8.41 17.50 -18.92
C ASN A 236 7.40 16.68 -19.73
N TYR A 237 7.07 15.47 -19.25
CA TYR A 237 6.16 14.55 -19.94
C TYR A 237 4.75 14.59 -19.34
N VAL A 238 3.77 14.80 -20.21
CA VAL A 238 2.34 14.71 -19.88
C VAL A 238 1.68 13.77 -20.88
N PRO A 239 1.05 12.67 -20.43
CA PRO A 239 0.36 11.77 -21.34
C PRO A 239 -0.71 12.48 -22.17
N ALA A 240 -0.85 12.13 -23.45
CA ALA A 240 -1.79 12.76 -24.38
C ALA A 240 -3.22 12.83 -23.82
N SER A 241 -3.69 11.75 -23.20
CA SER A 241 -5.03 11.71 -22.58
C SER A 241 -5.23 12.71 -21.43
N ARG A 242 -4.14 13.10 -20.75
CA ARG A 242 -4.15 14.11 -19.69
C ARG A 242 -4.03 15.52 -20.31
N LEU A 243 -3.17 15.68 -21.31
CA LEU A 243 -3.01 16.92 -22.04
C LEU A 243 -4.33 17.39 -22.68
N ASP A 244 -5.09 16.47 -23.29
CA ASP A 244 -6.40 16.78 -23.87
C ASP A 244 -7.40 17.29 -22.82
N LYS A 245 -7.38 16.72 -21.61
CA LYS A 245 -8.24 17.16 -20.50
C LYS A 245 -7.84 18.54 -19.99
N ILE A 246 -6.53 18.79 -19.87
CA ILE A 246 -5.97 20.08 -19.46
C ILE A 246 -6.36 21.16 -20.48
N LYS A 247 -6.14 20.90 -21.78
CA LYS A 247 -6.52 21.82 -22.87
C LYS A 247 -8.02 22.12 -22.89
N LYS A 248 -8.88 21.12 -22.67
CA LYS A 248 -10.34 21.30 -22.60
C LYS A 248 -10.78 22.19 -21.44
N ARG A 249 -9.97 22.31 -20.38
CA ARG A 249 -10.20 23.22 -19.25
C ARG A 249 -9.62 24.62 -19.48
N GLY A 250 -8.93 24.85 -20.59
CA GLY A 250 -8.20 26.11 -20.83
C GLY A 250 -6.95 26.26 -19.95
N GLU A 251 -6.47 25.18 -19.34
CA GLU A 251 -5.31 25.19 -18.46
C GLU A 251 -4.02 24.86 -19.23
N VAL A 252 -2.88 25.19 -18.65
CA VAL A 252 -1.56 24.74 -19.10
C VAL A 252 -1.01 23.68 -18.13
N PRO A 253 -0.29 22.65 -18.61
CA PRO A 253 0.32 21.69 -17.70
C PRO A 253 1.36 22.36 -16.80
N ASN A 254 1.26 22.10 -15.50
CA ASN A 254 2.28 22.53 -14.56
C ASN A 254 3.53 21.64 -14.72
N LEU A 255 4.57 22.23 -15.31
CA LEU A 255 5.87 21.60 -15.55
C LEU A 255 6.97 22.41 -14.84
N PRO A 256 8.04 21.77 -14.35
CA PRO A 256 8.26 20.32 -14.34
C PRO A 256 7.34 19.59 -13.36
N CYS A 257 6.89 18.39 -13.74
CA CYS A 257 6.17 17.47 -12.87
C CYS A 257 7.13 16.87 -11.83
N ARG A 258 6.80 17.01 -10.54
CA ARG A 258 7.57 16.46 -9.42
C ARG A 258 6.78 15.48 -8.57
N PHE A 259 7.47 14.62 -7.86
CA PHE A 259 6.86 13.63 -6.95
C PHE A 259 6.42 14.24 -5.61
N PHE A 260 7.24 15.12 -5.05
CA PHE A 260 7.09 15.55 -3.66
C PHE A 260 6.17 16.76 -3.52
N ARG A 261 5.70 16.94 -2.28
CA ARG A 261 4.87 18.10 -1.88
C ARG A 261 5.56 19.41 -2.25
N LYS A 262 4.75 20.44 -2.51
CA LYS A 262 5.21 21.79 -2.93
C LYS A 262 5.97 21.79 -4.26
N ASN A 263 5.75 20.77 -5.10
CA ASN A 263 6.43 20.58 -6.37
C ASN A 263 7.98 20.58 -6.23
N ARG A 264 8.49 20.00 -5.14
CA ARG A 264 9.93 19.85 -4.90
C ARG A 264 10.47 18.65 -5.67
N SER A 265 11.61 18.85 -6.32
CA SER A 265 12.42 17.81 -6.94
C SER A 265 13.13 16.93 -5.91
N VAL A 266 13.59 15.77 -6.36
CA VAL A 266 14.47 14.91 -5.56
C VAL A 266 15.71 15.66 -5.08
N GLN A 267 16.30 16.50 -5.94
CA GLN A 267 17.51 17.24 -5.59
C GLN A 267 17.27 18.28 -4.50
N GLU A 268 16.14 18.98 -4.54
CA GLU A 268 15.72 19.91 -3.48
C GLU A 268 15.49 19.16 -2.17
N MET A 269 14.79 18.02 -2.19
CA MET A 269 14.57 17.20 -0.99
C MET A 269 15.89 16.79 -0.32
N ILE A 270 16.89 16.36 -1.12
CA ILE A 270 18.22 15.99 -0.62
C ILE A 270 18.97 17.21 -0.06
N ASN A 271 18.85 18.37 -0.70
CA ASN A 271 19.50 19.59 -0.23
C ASN A 271 18.88 20.11 1.07
N GLU A 272 17.55 20.13 1.16
CA GLU A 272 16.81 20.48 2.38
C GLU A 272 17.18 19.53 3.52
N ALA A 273 17.30 18.23 3.22
CA ALA A 273 17.70 17.21 4.19
C ALA A 273 19.03 17.56 4.86
N LYS A 274 20.03 18.11 4.15
CA LYS A 274 21.35 18.47 4.75
C LYS A 274 21.19 19.36 5.98
N THR A 275 20.27 20.31 5.94
CA THR A 275 20.00 21.26 7.04
C THR A 275 19.10 20.71 8.14
N PHE A 276 18.42 19.59 7.91
CA PHE A 276 17.50 18.99 8.87
C PHE A 276 18.25 18.33 10.04
N ASN A 277 17.98 18.75 11.28
CA ASN A 277 18.72 18.29 12.47
C ASN A 277 17.84 17.64 13.54
N LYS A 278 16.54 17.45 13.27
CA LYS A 278 15.64 16.83 14.24
C LYS A 278 15.77 15.31 14.21
N ARG A 279 15.66 14.68 15.38
CA ARG A 279 15.58 13.21 15.48
C ARG A 279 14.17 12.76 15.10
N VAL A 280 14.08 11.77 14.23
CA VAL A 280 12.84 11.04 13.95
C VAL A 280 12.85 9.79 14.82
N VAL A 281 11.74 9.54 15.52
CA VAL A 281 11.60 8.38 16.40
C VAL A 281 11.39 7.12 15.57
N ASP A 282 12.12 6.06 15.91
CA ASP A 282 11.86 4.72 15.37
C ASP A 282 10.73 4.07 16.18
N ASP A 283 9.50 4.33 15.75
CA ASP A 283 8.30 3.84 16.42
C ASP A 283 8.09 2.31 16.31
N ALA A 284 9.02 1.58 15.66
CA ALA A 284 9.05 0.12 15.69
C ALA A 284 9.71 -0.41 16.97
N MET A 285 10.62 0.36 17.56
CA MET A 285 11.43 -0.02 18.74
C MET A 285 11.16 0.88 19.96
N GLU A 286 10.95 2.17 19.72
CA GLU A 286 10.73 3.18 20.74
C GLU A 286 9.23 3.49 20.86
N PHE A 287 8.71 3.45 22.08
CA PHE A 287 7.31 3.70 22.40
C PHE A 287 7.17 5.03 23.14
N PRO A 288 7.35 6.18 22.48
CA PRO A 288 7.09 7.46 23.15
C PRO A 288 5.64 7.49 23.64
N GLU A 289 5.40 8.12 24.79
CA GLU A 289 4.03 8.44 25.21
C GLU A 289 3.35 9.23 24.09
N LEU A 290 2.09 8.88 23.79
CA LEU A 290 1.29 9.46 22.71
C LEU A 290 1.39 10.99 22.70
N ASN A 291 2.15 11.52 21.74
CA ASN A 291 2.22 12.95 21.51
C ASN A 291 1.17 13.32 20.46
N LEU A 292 0.38 14.36 20.72
CA LEU A 292 -0.73 14.78 19.85
C LEU A 292 -0.28 15.07 18.40
N PHE A 293 1.00 15.41 18.20
CA PHE A 293 1.59 15.65 16.89
C PHE A 293 1.85 14.36 16.08
N ASP A 294 2.17 13.24 16.73
CA ASP A 294 2.48 11.98 16.02
C ASP A 294 1.21 11.35 15.40
N LEU A 295 0.04 11.63 15.97
CA LEU A 295 -1.27 11.19 15.45
C LEU A 295 -1.66 11.90 14.15
N LEU A 296 -1.11 13.08 13.86
CA LEU A 296 -1.51 13.91 12.73
C LEU A 296 -0.64 13.72 11.49
N GLU A 297 0.50 13.00 11.59
CA GLU A 297 1.51 12.94 10.53
C GLU A 297 1.51 11.64 9.71
N GLU A 298 0.62 10.67 9.99
CA GLU A 298 0.64 9.34 9.35
C GLU A 298 -0.46 9.13 8.30
N GLU A 299 -0.20 9.56 7.07
CA GLU A 299 -0.99 9.14 5.90
C GLU A 299 -0.62 7.72 5.46
N SER A 300 -1.59 6.80 5.44
CA SER A 300 -1.36 5.44 4.92
C SER A 300 -1.42 5.34 3.40
N CYS A 301 -0.65 4.36 2.92
CA CYS A 301 -0.66 3.89 1.54
C CYS A 301 -1.70 2.78 1.29
N ASP A 302 -2.65 2.56 2.22
CA ASP A 302 -3.74 1.62 2.05
C ASP A 302 -4.77 2.13 1.05
N ILE A 303 -5.29 1.18 0.28
CA ILE A 303 -6.04 1.47 -0.95
C ILE A 303 -7.35 2.23 -0.68
N TYR A 304 -7.90 2.06 0.51
CA TYR A 304 -9.17 2.65 0.93
C TYR A 304 -9.05 3.51 2.19
N SER A 305 -7.83 3.99 2.49
CA SER A 305 -7.64 5.08 3.45
C SER A 305 -8.12 6.36 2.81
N GLU A 306 -9.02 7.09 3.47
CA GLU A 306 -9.19 8.51 3.14
C GLU A 306 -7.92 9.22 3.65
N CYS A 307 -7.20 9.88 2.73
CA CYS A 307 -6.14 10.83 3.09
C CYS A 307 -6.70 12.19 2.72
N GLY A 308 -6.73 13.11 3.70
CA GLY A 308 -7.44 14.39 3.67
C GLY A 308 -7.54 15.02 2.28
N ILE A 309 -8.74 14.99 1.72
CA ILE A 309 -9.17 15.99 0.75
C ILE A 309 -9.89 17.03 1.60
N ASP A 310 -9.12 17.95 2.18
CA ASP A 310 -9.70 19.24 2.54
C ASP A 310 -9.82 20.04 1.25
N ASN A 311 -11.04 20.53 1.00
CA ASN A 311 -11.45 21.32 -0.16
C ASN A 311 -10.57 22.54 -0.41
#